data_AF-A0A969ULR0-F1
#
_entry.id   AF-A0A969ULR0-F1
#
_cell.length_a   1.000
_cell.length_b   1.000
_cell.length_c   1.000
_cell.angle_alpha   90.00
_cell.angle_beta   90.00
_cell.angle_gamma   90.00
#
_symmetry.space_group_name_H-M   'P 1'
#
loop_
_entity.id
_entity.type
_entity.pdbx_description
1 polymer ?
#
loop_
_entity_poly.entity_id
_entity_poly.type
_entity_poly.pdbx_seq_one_letter_code
_entity_poly.pdbx_strand_id
1 'polypeptide(L)'
;MKFSNEKFEARQPNDRLSLLKIQGDPSGFIASQFTPGKLTVRTRQGLTVAAGRSLLFVGGDVTFEESLIQISAPTAQRTIDIGGLAEAGEILLTRQDNLLNLSYAQNLVKSNILLDNSQVQVLTGSGGNLVVNARNLTLKNNSELIVGVIGGANFPNAKAGDLNLNITDSISILSGSKVSNEVPPIARAKVTAGDVNINTRRLIVENSIVRSDVFRDGTAGTLRINALESIQLVGEFPISPVNPNSDPAKVGPGGLFAQVNKGATNSQGGTIDINTPKLILRDGAKIQTAVFGEGKRGH
;
A
#
# COMPACT_ATOMS: atom_id res chain seq x y z
N MET A 1 -12.47 18.46 24.99
CA MET A 1 -12.98 17.26 24.28
C MET A 1 -12.85 16.05 25.19
N LYS A 2 -13.96 15.34 25.41
CA LYS A 2 -14.03 14.02 26.04
C LYS A 2 -14.80 13.16 25.03
N PHE A 3 -14.25 12.00 24.68
CA PHE A 3 -14.85 11.10 23.70
C PHE A 3 -15.90 10.23 24.39
N SER A 4 -17.13 10.24 23.89
CA SER A 4 -18.08 9.13 24.08
C SER A 4 -19.04 9.10 22.89
N ASN A 5 -19.03 7.95 22.21
CA ASN A 5 -20.01 7.40 21.28
C ASN A 5 -20.63 8.32 20.20
N GLU A 6 -20.10 8.16 18.99
CA GLU A 6 -20.90 7.87 17.78
C GLU A 6 -21.92 8.92 17.30
N LYS A 7 -21.45 10.08 16.84
CA LYS A 7 -22.16 10.83 15.77
C LYS A 7 -21.24 11.76 14.99
N PHE A 8 -21.38 11.74 13.67
CA PHE A 8 -20.86 12.76 12.76
C PHE A 8 -22.06 13.55 12.21
N GLU A 9 -22.08 14.87 12.39
CA GLU A 9 -23.11 15.75 11.82
C GLU A 9 -22.51 16.66 10.73
N ALA A 10 -22.91 16.43 9.48
CA ALA A 10 -22.41 17.15 8.30
C ALA A 10 -22.94 18.59 8.14
N ARG A 11 -23.62 19.15 9.15
CA ARG A 11 -24.32 20.44 9.03
C ARG A 11 -23.48 21.66 9.44
N GLN A 12 -22.31 21.47 10.07
CA GLN A 12 -21.46 22.57 10.54
C GLN A 12 -19.94 22.28 10.40
N PRO A 13 -19.35 22.46 9.21
CA PRO A 13 -17.96 22.06 8.93
C PRO A 13 -16.85 22.98 9.51
N ASN A 14 -17.17 23.94 10.38
CA ASN A 14 -16.26 25.06 10.72
C ASN A 14 -15.66 25.06 12.14
N ASP A 15 -15.81 24.01 12.94
CA ASP A 15 -15.15 24.00 14.26
C ASP A 15 -13.68 23.57 14.17
N ARG A 16 -12.79 24.40 14.72
CA ARG A 16 -11.39 24.56 14.30
C ARG A 16 -10.39 23.53 14.84
N LEU A 17 -10.78 22.30 15.13
CA LEU A 17 -9.85 21.27 15.62
C LEU A 17 -10.02 19.95 14.88
N SER A 18 -9.08 19.69 13.96
CA SER A 18 -8.90 18.49 13.12
C SER A 18 -10.01 18.20 12.08
N LEU A 19 -9.72 18.58 10.83
CA LEU A 19 -10.54 18.26 9.66
C LEU A 19 -10.42 16.76 9.31
N LEU A 20 -11.43 15.98 9.65
CA LEU A 20 -11.83 14.86 8.80
C LEU A 20 -12.50 15.48 7.56
N LYS A 21 -11.77 15.61 6.45
CA LYS A 21 -12.41 15.89 5.16
C LYS A 21 -12.96 14.57 4.61
N ILE A 22 -14.23 14.27 4.90
CA ILE A 22 -14.98 13.33 4.07
C ILE A 22 -15.39 14.12 2.81
N GLN A 23 -14.88 13.73 1.66
CA GLN A 23 -15.32 14.27 0.37
C GLN A 23 -16.42 13.35 -0.18
N GLY A 24 -17.68 13.75 -0.02
CA GLY A 24 -18.86 12.96 -0.43
C GLY A 24 -19.96 12.99 0.63
N ASP A 25 -21.06 12.29 0.39
CA ASP A 25 -22.13 12.10 1.38
C ASP A 25 -21.77 10.93 2.32
N PRO A 26 -21.41 11.19 3.59
CA PRO A 26 -21.05 10.13 4.54
C PRO A 26 -22.24 9.28 4.99
N SER A 27 -23.48 9.74 4.76
CA SER A 27 -24.67 9.00 5.17
C SER A 27 -24.82 7.68 4.40
N GLY A 28 -24.33 7.61 3.15
CA GLY A 28 -24.37 6.39 2.33
C GLY A 28 -23.55 5.20 2.86
N PHE A 29 -22.58 5.42 3.76
CA PHE A 29 -21.80 4.33 4.39
C PHE A 29 -22.21 4.01 5.83
N ILE A 30 -22.91 4.93 6.49
CA ILE A 30 -23.16 4.90 7.94
C ILE A 30 -24.66 4.72 8.27
N ALA A 31 -25.57 5.10 7.36
CA ALA A 31 -27.01 4.97 7.54
C ALA A 31 -27.62 4.45 6.23
N SER A 32 -27.75 3.13 6.15
CA SER A 32 -28.30 2.36 5.03
C SER A 32 -29.53 3.01 4.38
N GLN A 33 -29.43 3.28 3.07
CA GLN A 33 -30.53 3.31 2.06
C GLN A 33 -30.10 3.77 0.65
N PHE A 34 -28.86 4.21 0.42
CA PHE A 34 -28.40 4.69 -0.89
C PHE A 34 -27.22 3.88 -1.43
N THR A 35 -27.14 3.78 -2.77
CA THR A 35 -25.95 3.24 -3.44
C THR A 35 -24.79 4.22 -3.26
N PRO A 36 -23.62 3.77 -2.79
CA PRO A 36 -22.52 4.67 -2.54
C PRO A 36 -21.97 5.31 -3.82
N GLY A 37 -21.78 6.64 -3.80
CA GLY A 37 -21.28 7.40 -4.95
C GLY A 37 -19.78 7.22 -5.19
N LYS A 38 -19.35 7.34 -6.46
CA LYS A 38 -17.92 7.32 -6.83
C LYS A 38 -17.13 8.39 -6.07
N LEU A 39 -15.97 8.01 -5.53
CA LEU A 39 -14.99 8.94 -4.94
C LEU A 39 -13.84 9.15 -5.92
N THR A 40 -13.58 10.39 -6.30
CA THR A 40 -12.40 10.74 -7.13
C THR A 40 -11.46 11.64 -6.36
N VAL A 41 -10.22 11.21 -6.20
CA VAL A 41 -9.15 11.92 -5.48
C VAL A 41 -8.20 12.53 -6.50
N ARG A 42 -7.97 13.85 -6.38
CA ARG A 42 -7.02 14.63 -7.19
C ARG A 42 -6.27 15.60 -6.29
N THR A 43 -5.12 15.20 -5.77
CA THR A 43 -4.27 16.08 -4.94
C THR A 43 -2.80 15.84 -5.22
N ARG A 44 -2.03 16.91 -5.39
CA ARG A 44 -0.57 16.87 -5.54
C ARG A 44 0.18 17.38 -4.32
N GLN A 45 -0.54 17.75 -3.26
CA GLN A 45 0.05 18.13 -1.99
C GLN A 45 -0.16 17.01 -0.98
N GLY A 46 0.89 16.67 -0.24
CA GLY A 46 0.85 15.63 0.78
C GLY A 46 -0.24 15.92 1.81
N LEU A 47 -1.06 14.91 2.12
CA LEU A 47 -2.06 15.01 3.18
C LEU A 47 -1.40 14.76 4.53
N THR A 48 -1.55 15.71 5.45
CA THR A 48 -1.09 15.52 6.82
C THR A 48 -2.18 14.87 7.65
N VAL A 49 -1.78 13.92 8.48
CA VAL A 49 -2.65 13.21 9.42
C VAL A 49 -2.06 13.43 10.81
N ALA A 50 -2.90 13.65 11.82
CA ALA A 50 -2.39 13.82 13.19
C ALA A 50 -1.66 12.54 13.68
N ALA A 51 -0.77 12.67 14.66
CA ALA A 51 -0.08 11.52 15.24
C ALA A 51 -1.09 10.47 15.76
N GLY A 52 -0.84 9.19 15.47
CA GLY A 52 -1.69 8.10 15.94
C GLY A 52 -3.05 7.99 15.25
N ARG A 53 -3.29 8.64 14.11
CA ARG A 53 -4.61 8.66 13.43
C ARG A 53 -4.58 7.95 12.08
N SER A 54 -5.77 7.65 11.59
CA SER A 54 -6.00 7.10 10.25
C SER A 54 -6.51 8.14 9.26
N LEU A 55 -6.23 7.92 7.98
CA LEU A 55 -6.92 8.54 6.84
C LEU A 55 -7.72 7.46 6.12
N LEU A 56 -9.01 7.70 5.95
CA LEU A 56 -9.92 6.75 5.31
C LEU A 56 -10.41 7.32 3.97
N PHE A 57 -10.34 6.52 2.91
CA PHE A 57 -10.98 6.80 1.64
C PHE A 57 -12.11 5.80 1.46
N VAL A 58 -13.35 6.25 1.72
CA VAL A 58 -14.55 5.40 1.73
C VAL A 58 -15.53 5.92 0.69
N GLY A 59 -15.91 5.05 -0.26
CA GLY A 59 -16.64 5.44 -1.46
C GLY A 59 -17.46 4.31 -2.08
N GLY A 60 -18.15 4.61 -3.18
CA GLY A 60 -18.40 3.63 -4.23
C GLY A 60 -17.07 3.25 -4.87
N ASP A 61 -17.01 3.20 -6.20
CA ASP A 61 -15.70 3.09 -6.86
C ASP A 61 -14.78 4.26 -6.42
N VAL A 62 -13.55 3.94 -6.00
CA VAL A 62 -12.56 4.92 -5.55
C VAL A 62 -11.48 5.06 -6.61
N THR A 63 -11.24 6.27 -7.08
CA THR A 63 -10.29 6.54 -8.17
C THR A 63 -9.33 7.64 -7.76
N PHE A 64 -8.03 7.35 -7.81
CA PHE A 64 -6.96 8.32 -7.67
C PHE A 64 -6.43 8.68 -9.05
N GLU A 65 -6.45 9.97 -9.38
CA GLU A 65 -5.94 10.48 -10.65
C GLU A 65 -4.88 11.53 -10.37
N GLU A 66 -3.68 11.33 -10.93
CA GLU A 66 -2.55 12.26 -10.82
C GLU A 66 -2.27 12.70 -9.37
N SER A 67 -2.43 11.77 -8.43
CA SER A 67 -2.47 12.09 -7.00
C SER A 67 -1.22 11.64 -6.27
N LEU A 68 -0.79 12.45 -5.29
CA LEU A 68 0.21 12.11 -4.30
C LEU A 68 -0.43 12.20 -2.91
N ILE A 69 -0.71 11.04 -2.31
CA ILE A 69 -1.10 10.91 -0.92
C ILE A 69 0.11 10.41 -0.17
N GLN A 70 0.68 11.24 0.68
CA GLN A 70 1.82 10.84 1.50
C GLN A 70 1.57 11.20 2.94
N ILE A 71 1.61 10.20 3.80
CA ILE A 71 1.65 10.36 5.24
C ILE A 71 3.08 10.10 5.71
N SER A 72 3.68 11.08 6.37
CA SER A 72 5.00 10.97 6.98
C SER A 72 4.93 11.17 8.49
N ALA A 73 5.31 10.15 9.28
CA ALA A 73 5.22 10.19 10.75
C ALA A 73 6.45 9.56 11.43
N PRO A 74 7.33 10.35 12.05
CA PRO A 74 8.54 9.80 12.67
C PRO A 74 8.26 9.02 13.97
N THR A 75 7.28 9.46 14.77
CA THR A 75 7.15 9.05 16.18
C THR A 75 5.80 8.43 16.55
N ALA A 76 4.91 8.22 15.59
CA ALA A 76 3.63 7.55 15.83
C ALA A 76 3.15 6.77 14.62
N GLN A 77 2.44 5.68 14.87
CA GLN A 77 1.77 4.90 13.85
C GLN A 77 0.66 5.69 13.18
N ARG A 78 0.47 5.46 11.88
CA ARG A 78 -0.63 5.99 11.09
C ARG A 78 -1.07 4.97 10.06
N THR A 79 -2.35 5.00 9.73
CA THR A 79 -2.94 4.07 8.76
C THR A 79 -3.62 4.84 7.64
N ILE A 80 -3.48 4.35 6.41
CA ILE A 80 -4.41 4.65 5.33
C ILE A 80 -5.26 3.40 5.11
N ASP A 81 -6.58 3.55 5.11
CA ASP A 81 -7.50 2.47 4.73
C ASP A 81 -8.37 2.95 3.57
N ILE A 82 -8.36 2.20 2.47
CA ILE A 82 -9.03 2.52 1.21
C ILE A 82 -10.04 1.43 0.93
N GLY A 83 -11.30 1.79 0.75
CA GLY A 83 -12.31 0.81 0.40
C GLY A 83 -13.68 1.41 0.15
N GLY A 84 -14.64 0.54 -0.10
CA GLY A 84 -15.97 0.98 -0.47
C GLY A 84 -16.89 -0.17 -0.81
N LEU A 85 -18.14 0.14 -1.16
CA LEU A 85 -19.13 -0.84 -1.61
C LEU A 85 -19.66 -0.45 -2.99
N ALA A 86 -19.85 -1.45 -3.85
CA ALA A 86 -20.48 -1.26 -5.16
C ALA A 86 -22.02 -1.25 -5.06
N GLU A 87 -22.56 -1.77 -3.96
CA GLU A 87 -23.99 -1.88 -3.69
C GLU A 87 -24.30 -1.32 -2.30
N ALA A 88 -25.59 -1.15 -1.99
CA ALA A 88 -26.00 -0.72 -0.67
C ALA A 88 -25.55 -1.73 0.40
N GLY A 89 -24.95 -1.23 1.48
CA GLY A 89 -24.50 -2.04 2.60
C GLY A 89 -23.79 -1.18 3.63
N GLU A 90 -23.40 -1.81 4.73
CA GLU A 90 -22.80 -1.12 5.87
C GLU A 90 -21.33 -1.55 6.02
N ILE A 91 -20.43 -0.56 6.10
CA ILE A 91 -19.03 -0.78 6.48
C ILE A 91 -18.90 -0.37 7.93
N LEU A 92 -18.49 -1.31 8.79
CA LEU A 92 -18.24 -1.01 10.19
C LEU A 92 -16.89 -0.29 10.33
N LEU A 93 -16.85 0.82 11.05
CA LEU A 93 -15.61 1.46 11.46
C LEU A 93 -15.14 0.86 12.78
N THR A 94 -14.05 0.10 12.75
CA THR A 94 -13.45 -0.43 13.97
C THR A 94 -12.31 0.46 14.42
N ARG A 95 -12.11 0.57 15.74
CA ARG A 95 -11.00 1.28 16.34
C ARG A 95 -10.16 0.33 17.16
N GLN A 96 -8.88 0.26 16.86
CA GLN A 96 -7.87 -0.33 17.72
C GLN A 96 -6.92 0.78 18.15
N ASP A 97 -6.84 1.02 19.46
CA ASP A 97 -6.20 2.20 20.05
C ASP A 97 -6.76 3.52 19.47
N ASN A 98 -5.98 4.21 18.62
CA ASN A 98 -6.37 5.44 17.93
C ASN A 98 -6.48 5.28 16.40
N LEU A 99 -6.23 4.08 15.89
CA LEU A 99 -6.27 3.76 14.47
C LEU A 99 -7.66 3.22 14.11
N LEU A 100 -8.30 3.89 13.14
CA LEU A 100 -9.53 3.44 12.50
C LEU A 100 -9.20 2.51 11.34
N ASN A 101 -10.02 1.47 11.18
CA ASN A 101 -9.99 0.56 10.03
C ASN A 101 -11.42 0.29 9.55
N LEU A 102 -11.54 -0.11 8.28
CA LEU A 102 -12.78 -0.54 7.65
C LEU A 102 -12.97 -2.04 7.87
N SER A 103 -14.11 -2.42 8.44
CA SER A 103 -14.49 -3.81 8.67
C SER A 103 -15.73 -4.15 7.84
N TYR A 104 -15.65 -5.24 7.10
CA TYR A 104 -16.67 -5.68 6.15
C TYR A 104 -17.35 -6.94 6.68
N ALA A 105 -18.67 -6.96 6.69
CA ALA A 105 -19.43 -8.19 6.90
C ALA A 105 -19.20 -9.18 5.74
N GLN A 106 -19.57 -10.45 5.96
CA GLN A 106 -19.50 -11.46 4.90
C GLN A 106 -20.44 -11.08 3.74
N ASN A 107 -20.05 -11.46 2.52
CA ASN A 107 -20.83 -11.30 1.28
C ASN A 107 -21.08 -9.85 0.81
N LEU A 108 -20.43 -8.85 1.39
CA LEU A 108 -20.51 -7.49 0.86
C LEU A 108 -19.80 -7.37 -0.50
N VAL A 109 -20.48 -6.73 -1.46
CA VAL A 109 -19.89 -6.39 -2.75
C VAL A 109 -19.03 -5.14 -2.60
N LYS A 110 -17.73 -5.34 -2.42
CA LYS A 110 -16.76 -4.24 -2.33
C LYS A 110 -16.69 -3.46 -3.65
N SER A 111 -16.34 -2.18 -3.57
CA SER A 111 -16.15 -1.35 -4.76
C SER A 111 -14.84 -1.62 -5.49
N ASN A 112 -14.67 -1.05 -6.69
CA ASN A 112 -13.40 -1.08 -7.41
C ASN A 112 -12.51 0.07 -6.99
N ILE A 113 -11.20 -0.16 -7.02
CA ILE A 113 -10.19 0.85 -6.73
C ILE A 113 -9.26 0.97 -7.94
N LEU A 114 -9.08 2.20 -8.41
CA LEU A 114 -8.15 2.55 -9.49
C LEU A 114 -7.14 3.59 -9.00
N LEU A 115 -5.86 3.29 -9.20
CA LEU A 115 -4.80 4.30 -9.18
C LEU A 115 -4.30 4.49 -10.62
N ASP A 116 -4.41 5.72 -11.10
CA ASP A 116 -3.93 6.15 -12.40
C ASP A 116 -2.94 7.30 -12.21
N ASN A 117 -1.66 7.06 -12.56
CA ASN A 117 -0.56 8.01 -12.33
C ASN A 117 -0.56 8.57 -10.89
N SER A 118 -0.75 7.70 -9.91
CA SER A 118 -1.00 8.09 -8.52
C SER A 118 -0.18 7.32 -7.51
N GLN A 119 0.19 7.97 -6.41
CA GLN A 119 1.01 7.42 -5.34
C GLN A 119 0.27 7.54 -4.01
N VAL A 120 0.18 6.44 -3.27
CA VAL A 120 -0.30 6.42 -1.89
C VAL A 120 0.78 5.84 -1.00
N GLN A 121 1.26 6.63 -0.05
CA GLN A 121 2.45 6.33 0.73
C GLN A 121 2.22 6.52 2.22
N VAL A 122 2.64 5.52 3.00
CA VAL A 122 2.71 5.58 4.47
C VAL A 122 4.16 5.36 4.88
N LEU A 123 4.87 6.45 5.14
CA LEU A 123 6.27 6.45 5.51
C LEU A 123 6.41 6.81 6.99
N THR A 124 6.87 5.89 7.83
CA THR A 124 6.85 6.09 9.29
C THR A 124 8.11 5.60 10.00
N GLY A 125 8.48 6.19 11.14
CA GLY A 125 9.59 5.70 11.95
C GLY A 125 9.19 4.62 12.96
N SER A 126 7.88 4.43 13.16
CA SER A 126 7.29 3.73 14.32
C SER A 126 6.23 2.69 13.92
N GLY A 127 6.19 2.30 12.65
CA GLY A 127 5.14 1.49 12.05
C GLY A 127 4.03 2.33 11.44
N GLY A 128 3.26 1.74 10.54
CA GLY A 128 2.15 2.40 9.86
C GLY A 128 1.68 1.56 8.69
N ASN A 129 0.38 1.47 8.50
CA ASN A 129 -0.22 0.47 7.63
C ASN A 129 -0.91 1.13 6.43
N LEU A 130 -0.92 0.43 5.31
CA LEU A 130 -1.77 0.74 4.17
C LEU A 130 -2.66 -0.46 3.91
N VAL A 131 -3.96 -0.26 4.04
CA VAL A 131 -4.97 -1.31 3.85
C VAL A 131 -5.82 -0.94 2.64
N VAL A 132 -6.03 -1.91 1.76
CA VAL A 132 -6.88 -1.75 0.57
C VAL A 132 -7.89 -2.89 0.53
N ASN A 133 -9.17 -2.52 0.56
CA ASN A 133 -10.31 -3.42 0.52
C ASN A 133 -11.14 -3.14 -0.75
N ALA A 134 -11.08 -4.03 -1.73
CA ALA A 134 -11.79 -3.83 -3.00
C ALA A 134 -12.34 -5.13 -3.57
N ARG A 135 -13.18 -5.02 -4.59
CA ARG A 135 -13.48 -6.12 -5.51
C ARG A 135 -12.38 -6.28 -6.54
N ASN A 136 -12.05 -5.19 -7.22
CA ASN A 136 -10.90 -5.12 -8.13
C ASN A 136 -9.98 -3.98 -7.73
N LEU A 137 -8.68 -4.21 -7.81
CA LEU A 137 -7.65 -3.18 -7.66
C LEU A 137 -6.85 -3.08 -8.96
N THR A 138 -6.77 -1.89 -9.53
CA THR A 138 -5.91 -1.62 -10.69
C THR A 138 -4.92 -0.51 -10.36
N LEU A 139 -3.65 -0.79 -10.55
CA LEU A 139 -2.57 0.21 -10.60
C LEU A 139 -2.07 0.28 -12.03
N LYS A 140 -2.06 1.47 -12.61
CA LYS A 140 -1.50 1.69 -13.95
C LYS A 140 -0.77 3.04 -14.03
N ASN A 141 -0.03 3.21 -15.12
CA ASN A 141 0.69 4.46 -15.44
C ASN A 141 1.63 4.91 -14.31
N ASN A 142 2.56 4.05 -13.89
CA ASN A 142 3.51 4.32 -12.80
C ASN A 142 2.87 4.61 -11.43
N SER A 143 1.68 4.06 -11.17
CA SER A 143 1.04 4.19 -9.86
C SER A 143 1.76 3.37 -8.79
N GLU A 144 1.76 3.86 -7.55
CA GLU A 144 2.49 3.28 -6.43
C GLU A 144 1.63 3.17 -5.16
N LEU A 145 1.66 2.00 -4.52
CA LEU A 145 1.25 1.81 -3.13
C LEU A 145 2.49 1.50 -2.31
N ILE A 146 2.83 2.38 -1.36
CA ILE A 146 4.07 2.30 -0.60
C ILE A 146 3.78 2.32 0.90
N VAL A 147 4.34 1.34 1.60
CA VAL A 147 4.61 1.44 3.03
C VAL A 147 6.12 1.45 3.21
N GLY A 148 6.63 2.15 4.21
CA GLY A 148 8.06 2.19 4.41
C GLY A 148 8.47 2.96 5.64
N VAL A 149 9.79 3.06 5.82
CA VAL A 149 10.35 3.85 6.92
C VAL A 149 10.92 5.18 6.46
N ILE A 150 10.76 6.20 7.30
CA ILE A 150 11.56 7.43 7.19
C ILE A 150 12.94 7.11 7.80
N GLY A 151 13.80 6.51 6.99
CA GLY A 151 15.16 6.14 7.42
C GLY A 151 16.03 7.38 7.69
N GLY A 152 16.71 7.40 8.84
CA GLY A 152 17.63 8.47 9.22
C GLY A 152 18.32 8.17 10.54
N ALA A 153 19.45 8.83 10.84
CA ALA A 153 20.26 8.59 12.04
C ALA A 153 19.47 8.74 13.36
N ASN A 154 18.36 9.49 13.33
CA ASN A 154 17.53 9.78 14.49
C ASN A 154 16.47 8.69 14.78
N PHE A 155 16.34 7.66 13.94
CA PHE A 155 15.37 6.58 14.11
C PHE A 155 16.05 5.20 14.04
N PRO A 156 16.93 4.88 15.00
CA PRO A 156 17.57 3.58 15.05
C PRO A 156 16.54 2.48 15.26
N ASN A 157 16.70 1.36 14.55
CA ASN A 157 15.79 0.20 14.62
C ASN A 157 14.35 0.50 14.19
N ALA A 158 14.13 1.51 13.33
CA ALA A 158 12.81 1.79 12.78
C ALA A 158 12.24 0.56 12.06
N LYS A 159 10.95 0.31 12.27
CA LYS A 159 10.20 -0.78 11.64
C LYS A 159 9.04 -0.19 10.84
N ALA A 160 8.90 -0.60 9.58
CA ALA A 160 7.73 -0.26 8.79
C ALA A 160 6.53 -1.11 9.25
N GLY A 161 5.31 -0.57 9.11
CA GLY A 161 4.10 -1.39 9.23
C GLY A 161 3.85 -2.16 7.94
N ASP A 162 2.65 -2.70 7.78
CA ASP A 162 2.34 -3.64 6.71
C ASP A 162 1.48 -3.02 5.60
N LEU A 163 1.65 -3.53 4.39
CA LEU A 163 0.80 -3.25 3.24
C LEU A 163 -0.13 -4.44 3.01
N ASN A 164 -1.44 -4.24 3.19
CA ASN A 164 -2.44 -5.31 3.12
C ASN A 164 -3.43 -5.06 1.98
N LEU A 165 -3.43 -5.93 0.97
CA LEU A 165 -4.35 -5.91 -0.16
C LEU A 165 -5.36 -7.06 -0.02
N ASN A 166 -6.61 -6.73 0.31
CA ASN A 166 -7.71 -7.68 0.51
C ASN A 166 -8.75 -7.52 -0.60
N ILE A 167 -8.50 -8.17 -1.73
CA ILE A 167 -9.17 -7.89 -3.01
C ILE A 167 -9.97 -9.11 -3.46
N THR A 168 -11.30 -9.02 -3.50
CA THR A 168 -12.15 -10.22 -3.62
C THR A 168 -12.10 -10.91 -4.98
N ASP A 169 -11.77 -10.19 -6.06
CA ASP A 169 -11.71 -10.74 -7.41
C ASP A 169 -10.31 -10.65 -8.02
N SER A 170 -9.86 -9.45 -8.42
CA SER A 170 -8.58 -9.35 -9.13
C SER A 170 -7.73 -8.13 -8.79
N ILE A 171 -6.41 -8.32 -8.87
CA ILE A 171 -5.40 -7.27 -8.78
C ILE A 171 -4.64 -7.22 -10.10
N SER A 172 -4.57 -6.03 -10.71
CA SER A 172 -3.76 -5.75 -11.90
C SER A 172 -2.76 -4.65 -11.58
N ILE A 173 -1.47 -4.98 -11.59
CA ILE A 173 -0.35 -4.04 -11.41
C ILE A 173 0.36 -3.93 -12.76
N LEU A 174 0.18 -2.79 -13.42
CA LEU A 174 0.48 -2.63 -14.84
C LEU A 174 1.36 -1.40 -15.09
N SER A 175 2.07 -1.39 -16.22
CA SER A 175 2.67 -0.16 -16.78
C SER A 175 3.62 0.57 -15.80
N GLY A 176 4.65 -0.13 -15.31
CA GLY A 176 5.65 0.45 -14.40
C GLY A 176 5.14 0.69 -12.99
N SER A 177 3.98 0.14 -12.63
CA SER A 177 3.40 0.30 -11.29
C SER A 177 4.11 -0.53 -10.23
N LYS A 178 3.88 -0.15 -8.98
CA LYS A 178 4.59 -0.70 -7.84
C LYS A 178 3.70 -0.87 -6.61
N VAL A 179 3.81 -2.04 -5.98
CA VAL A 179 3.34 -2.28 -4.60
C VAL A 179 4.54 -2.63 -3.76
N SER A 180 4.77 -1.90 -2.68
CA SER A 180 6.05 -2.06 -2.00
C SER A 180 6.06 -1.71 -0.53
N ASN A 181 6.76 -2.54 0.24
CA ASN A 181 7.25 -2.16 1.56
C ASN A 181 8.76 -1.88 1.44
N GLU A 182 9.18 -0.62 1.53
CA GLU A 182 10.55 -0.22 1.22
C GLU A 182 11.23 0.57 2.33
N VAL A 183 12.53 0.32 2.46
CA VAL A 183 13.42 1.20 3.22
C VAL A 183 14.39 1.91 2.27
N PRO A 184 14.32 3.25 2.14
CA PRO A 184 15.12 3.96 1.17
C PRO A 184 16.64 3.88 1.48
N PRO A 185 17.52 4.00 0.46
CA PRO A 185 18.97 3.88 0.60
C PRO A 185 19.64 4.87 1.57
N ILE A 186 18.92 5.91 2.00
CA ILE A 186 19.39 6.96 2.92
C ILE A 186 19.28 6.58 4.41
N ALA A 187 18.68 5.43 4.74
CA ALA A 187 18.60 4.95 6.11
C ALA A 187 20.01 4.70 6.67
N ARG A 188 20.46 5.54 7.62
CA ARG A 188 21.78 5.43 8.27
C ARG A 188 21.79 4.48 9.48
N ALA A 189 20.67 3.81 9.74
CA ALA A 189 20.50 2.91 10.87
C ALA A 189 19.90 1.59 10.43
N LYS A 190 20.03 0.56 11.28
CA LYS A 190 19.39 -0.74 11.06
C LYS A 190 17.87 -0.57 11.05
N VAL A 191 17.22 -1.19 10.08
CA VAL A 191 15.79 -1.01 9.78
C VAL A 191 15.13 -2.33 9.42
N THR A 192 13.86 -2.47 9.75
CA THR A 192 13.07 -3.67 9.40
C THR A 192 11.94 -3.25 8.48
N ALA A 193 11.94 -3.78 7.25
CA ALA A 193 10.79 -3.64 6.37
C ALA A 193 9.60 -4.42 6.97
N GLY A 194 8.39 -3.91 6.77
CA GLY A 194 7.18 -4.64 7.12
C GLY A 194 6.80 -5.61 6.00
N ASP A 195 5.68 -6.29 6.18
CA ASP A 195 5.23 -7.29 5.23
C ASP A 195 4.38 -6.67 4.12
N VAL A 196 4.30 -7.37 2.99
CA VAL A 196 3.30 -7.14 1.93
C VAL A 196 2.42 -8.38 1.89
N ASN A 197 1.15 -8.22 2.25
CA ASN A 197 0.17 -9.31 2.25
C ASN A 197 -0.86 -9.08 1.15
N ILE A 198 -1.01 -10.04 0.25
CA ILE A 198 -1.91 -9.99 -0.89
C ILE A 198 -2.87 -11.17 -0.84
N ASN A 199 -4.17 -10.90 -0.75
CA ASN A 199 -5.23 -11.89 -0.83
C ASN A 199 -6.15 -11.55 -2.01
N THR A 200 -6.24 -12.45 -2.98
CA THR A 200 -7.10 -12.27 -4.17
C THR A 200 -7.48 -13.58 -4.84
N ARG A 201 -8.31 -13.55 -5.90
CA ARG A 201 -8.46 -14.72 -6.78
C ARG A 201 -7.39 -14.71 -7.85
N ARG A 202 -7.20 -13.57 -8.52
CA ARG A 202 -6.25 -13.42 -9.62
C ARG A 202 -5.31 -12.24 -9.39
N LEU A 203 -4.02 -12.50 -9.45
CA LEU A 203 -2.98 -11.47 -9.45
C LEU A 203 -2.29 -11.42 -10.82
N ILE A 204 -2.23 -10.23 -11.41
CA ILE A 204 -1.45 -9.94 -12.62
C ILE A 204 -0.44 -8.85 -12.27
N VAL A 205 0.83 -9.13 -12.50
CA VAL A 205 1.94 -8.17 -12.43
C VAL A 205 2.61 -8.14 -13.78
N GLU A 206 2.37 -7.06 -14.53
CA GLU A 206 2.86 -6.92 -15.91
C GLU A 206 3.71 -5.65 -16.03
N ASN A 207 4.96 -5.83 -16.45
CA ASN A 207 5.95 -4.77 -16.55
C ASN A 207 6.00 -3.89 -15.29
N SER A 208 5.90 -4.55 -14.13
CA SER A 208 5.62 -3.96 -12.82
C SER A 208 6.28 -4.80 -11.71
N ILE A 209 6.31 -4.29 -10.49
CA ILE A 209 6.92 -5.00 -9.35
C ILE A 209 6.06 -5.00 -8.09
N VAL A 210 6.18 -6.09 -7.33
CA VAL A 210 5.78 -6.18 -5.93
C VAL A 210 7.03 -6.48 -5.11
N ARG A 211 7.30 -5.68 -4.06
CA ARG A 211 8.52 -5.87 -3.28
C ARG A 211 8.41 -5.63 -1.78
N SER A 212 9.26 -6.31 -1.03
CA SER A 212 9.43 -6.14 0.41
C SER A 212 10.93 -6.08 0.71
N ASP A 213 11.55 -4.96 0.33
CA ASP A 213 13.01 -4.83 0.17
C ASP A 213 13.62 -3.90 1.22
N VAL A 214 14.91 -4.13 1.50
CA VAL A 214 15.75 -3.22 2.30
C VAL A 214 17.01 -2.86 1.52
N PHE A 215 17.43 -1.59 1.54
CA PHE A 215 18.62 -1.11 0.83
C PHE A 215 19.87 -0.91 1.71
N ARG A 216 19.78 -1.14 3.01
CA ARG A 216 20.85 -0.96 4.02
C ARG A 216 20.83 -2.08 5.05
N ASP A 217 21.63 -1.97 6.11
CA ASP A 217 21.58 -2.91 7.23
C ASP A 217 20.15 -3.07 7.73
N GLY A 218 19.66 -4.30 7.76
CA GLY A 218 18.27 -4.51 8.11
C GLY A 218 17.73 -5.89 7.79
N THR A 219 16.45 -6.06 8.07
CA THR A 219 15.71 -7.27 7.77
C THR A 219 14.66 -6.95 6.72
N ALA A 220 14.77 -7.56 5.54
CA ALA A 220 13.72 -7.49 4.53
C ALA A 220 12.47 -8.23 5.03
N GLY A 221 11.29 -7.71 4.66
CA GLY A 221 10.03 -8.25 5.13
C GLY A 221 9.59 -9.49 4.35
N THR A 222 8.41 -9.98 4.68
CA THR A 222 7.78 -11.11 3.99
C THR A 222 6.79 -10.60 2.95
N LEU A 223 6.87 -11.16 1.74
CA LEU A 223 5.83 -11.05 0.72
C LEU A 223 4.96 -12.30 0.78
N ARG A 224 3.72 -12.17 1.25
CA ARG A 224 2.74 -13.27 1.27
C ARG A 224 1.68 -13.04 0.21
N ILE A 225 1.50 -14.00 -0.68
CA ILE A 225 0.51 -13.93 -1.75
C ILE A 225 -0.35 -15.18 -1.74
N ASN A 226 -1.64 -14.98 -1.45
CA ASN A 226 -2.68 -15.99 -1.57
C ASN A 226 -3.57 -15.61 -2.75
N ALA A 227 -3.45 -16.36 -3.86
CA ALA A 227 -4.26 -16.19 -5.05
C ALA A 227 -5.07 -17.45 -5.33
N LEU A 228 -6.38 -17.39 -5.15
CA LEU A 228 -7.27 -18.57 -5.21
C LEU A 228 -7.35 -19.23 -6.60
N GLU A 229 -7.02 -18.50 -7.68
CA GLU A 229 -7.09 -19.01 -9.05
C GLU A 229 -5.74 -18.93 -9.78
N SER A 230 -5.08 -17.78 -9.77
CA SER A 230 -3.81 -17.65 -10.50
C SER A 230 -2.96 -16.45 -10.11
N ILE A 231 -1.65 -16.61 -10.31
CA ILE A 231 -0.67 -15.52 -10.35
C ILE A 231 -0.02 -15.51 -11.72
N GLN A 232 0.04 -14.33 -12.35
CA GLN A 232 0.70 -14.11 -13.62
C GLN A 232 1.73 -12.99 -13.47
N LEU A 233 2.99 -13.31 -13.74
CA LEU A 233 4.12 -12.39 -13.69
C LEU A 233 4.74 -12.32 -15.08
N VAL A 234 4.74 -11.12 -15.66
CA VAL A 234 5.06 -10.92 -17.07
C VAL A 234 5.96 -9.69 -17.22
N GLY A 235 7.03 -9.83 -17.99
CA GLY A 235 7.77 -8.68 -18.50
C GLY A 235 8.82 -8.11 -17.55
N GLU A 236 9.23 -6.89 -17.86
CA GLU A 236 10.33 -6.18 -17.23
C GLU A 236 9.85 -4.88 -16.59
N PHE A 237 10.46 -4.49 -15.48
CA PHE A 237 10.18 -3.25 -14.78
C PHE A 237 10.98 -2.09 -15.39
N PRO A 238 10.33 -1.02 -15.86
CA PRO A 238 11.01 0.19 -16.29
C PRO A 238 11.75 0.84 -15.11
N ILE A 239 13.07 0.95 -15.18
CA ILE A 239 13.88 1.70 -14.22
C ILE A 239 14.10 3.09 -14.81
N SER A 240 13.50 4.11 -14.18
CA SER A 240 13.73 5.50 -14.60
C SER A 240 15.23 5.78 -14.69
N PRO A 241 15.72 6.27 -15.84
CA PRO A 241 17.12 6.60 -15.97
C PRO A 241 17.47 7.69 -14.97
N VAL A 242 18.59 7.51 -14.25
CA VAL A 242 19.12 8.49 -13.28
C VAL A 242 19.47 9.82 -13.99
N ASN A 243 19.63 9.80 -15.32
CA ASN A 243 19.89 10.95 -16.17
C ASN A 243 19.04 10.87 -17.46
N PRO A 244 18.22 11.88 -17.80
CA PRO A 244 17.44 11.89 -19.05
C PRO A 244 18.29 11.79 -20.33
N ASN A 245 19.61 11.97 -20.24
CA ASN A 245 20.58 11.83 -21.34
C ASN A 245 21.33 10.48 -21.35
N SER A 246 20.97 9.49 -20.51
CA SER A 246 21.56 8.15 -20.59
C SER A 246 20.81 7.22 -21.56
N ASP A 247 21.52 6.18 -22.02
CA ASP A 247 21.12 4.98 -22.81
C ASP A 247 19.66 4.50 -22.56
N PRO A 248 19.00 3.78 -23.49
CA PRO A 248 17.55 3.54 -23.46
C PRO A 248 17.12 2.95 -22.12
N ALA A 249 15.86 3.25 -21.74
CA ALA A 249 15.27 2.93 -20.44
C ALA A 249 15.89 1.67 -19.84
N LYS A 250 16.70 1.84 -18.78
CA LYS A 250 17.23 0.69 -18.05
C LYS A 250 16.03 -0.11 -17.59
N VAL A 251 15.99 -1.37 -17.95
CA VAL A 251 14.93 -2.28 -17.56
C VAL A 251 15.50 -3.28 -16.57
N GLY A 252 14.76 -3.49 -15.49
CA GLY A 252 15.01 -4.56 -14.53
C GLY A 252 14.00 -5.68 -14.73
N PRO A 253 14.20 -6.84 -14.11
CA PRO A 253 13.15 -7.86 -14.09
C PRO A 253 11.88 -7.32 -13.42
N GLY A 254 10.71 -7.58 -14.01
CA GLY A 254 9.43 -7.43 -13.33
C GLY A 254 9.19 -8.58 -12.34
N GLY A 255 8.12 -8.51 -11.55
CA GLY A 255 7.69 -9.62 -10.70
C GLY A 255 7.81 -9.36 -9.20
N LEU A 256 8.27 -10.36 -8.44
CA LEU A 256 8.18 -10.43 -6.98
C LEU A 256 9.57 -10.43 -6.33
N PHE A 257 9.79 -9.54 -5.37
CA PHE A 257 11.11 -9.36 -4.74
C PHE A 257 11.00 -9.25 -3.21
N ALA A 258 11.85 -9.96 -2.49
CA ALA A 258 12.05 -9.77 -1.05
C ALA A 258 13.55 -9.87 -0.76
N GLN A 259 14.25 -8.77 -1.00
CA GLN A 259 15.71 -8.78 -1.09
C GLN A 259 16.37 -7.68 -0.27
N VAL A 260 17.64 -7.93 0.07
CA VAL A 260 18.57 -6.96 0.62
C VAL A 260 19.46 -6.47 -0.52
N ASN A 261 19.37 -5.18 -0.83
CA ASN A 261 20.14 -4.56 -1.91
C ASN A 261 21.58 -4.22 -1.48
N LYS A 262 22.42 -3.84 -2.45
CA LYS A 262 23.85 -3.54 -2.25
C LYS A 262 24.07 -2.44 -1.22
N GLY A 263 25.12 -2.60 -0.41
CA GLY A 263 25.52 -1.61 0.60
C GLY A 263 24.99 -1.89 2.00
N ALA A 264 24.48 -3.09 2.23
CA ALA A 264 24.20 -3.66 3.53
C ALA A 264 25.33 -4.61 3.96
N THR A 265 25.74 -4.55 5.21
CA THR A 265 26.83 -5.32 5.83
C THR A 265 26.36 -6.29 6.91
N ASN A 266 25.18 -6.07 7.50
CA ASN A 266 24.59 -6.94 8.51
C ASN A 266 23.07 -7.06 8.31
N SER A 267 22.68 -7.92 7.37
CA SER A 267 21.28 -8.02 6.96
C SER A 267 20.72 -9.44 6.91
N GLN A 268 19.39 -9.50 6.87
CA GLN A 268 18.63 -10.72 6.70
C GLN A 268 17.72 -10.57 5.47
N GLY A 269 17.85 -11.49 4.52
CA GLY A 269 16.98 -11.58 3.34
C GLY A 269 15.52 -11.81 3.74
N GLY A 270 14.61 -11.38 2.87
CA GLY A 270 13.17 -11.51 3.09
C GLY A 270 12.65 -12.86 2.66
N THR A 271 11.37 -13.08 2.89
CA THR A 271 10.68 -14.32 2.49
C THR A 271 9.62 -14.06 1.43
N ILE A 272 9.45 -14.99 0.49
CA ILE A 272 8.33 -14.96 -0.47
C ILE A 272 7.49 -16.23 -0.29
N ASP A 273 6.30 -16.08 0.28
CA ASP A 273 5.31 -17.15 0.43
C ASP A 273 4.22 -17.02 -0.64
N ILE A 274 4.12 -17.99 -1.55
CA ILE A 274 3.14 -18.00 -2.64
C ILE A 274 2.23 -19.23 -2.52
N ASN A 275 0.93 -18.96 -2.43
CA ASN A 275 -0.11 -19.97 -2.47
C ASN A 275 -1.06 -19.70 -3.64
N THR A 276 -1.01 -20.55 -4.67
CA THR A 276 -1.90 -20.48 -5.84
C THR A 276 -1.95 -21.81 -6.57
N PRO A 277 -3.09 -22.20 -7.18
CA PRO A 277 -3.14 -23.40 -8.01
C PRO A 277 -2.46 -23.21 -9.37
N LYS A 278 -2.21 -21.96 -9.81
CA LYS A 278 -1.58 -21.67 -11.11
C LYS A 278 -0.64 -20.47 -11.03
N LEU A 279 0.64 -20.72 -11.24
CA LEU A 279 1.67 -19.68 -11.38
C LEU A 279 2.19 -19.64 -12.82
N ILE A 280 2.12 -18.48 -13.45
CA ILE A 280 2.68 -18.22 -14.80
C ILE A 280 3.79 -17.17 -14.66
N LEU A 281 4.99 -17.51 -15.13
CA LEU A 281 6.17 -16.64 -15.15
C LEU A 281 6.72 -16.61 -16.58
N ARG A 282 6.76 -15.43 -17.22
CA ARG A 282 7.23 -15.29 -18.61
C ARG A 282 7.87 -13.93 -18.87
N ASP A 283 8.52 -13.82 -20.02
CA ASP A 283 8.98 -12.56 -20.61
C ASP A 283 9.95 -11.76 -19.69
N GLY A 284 10.83 -12.45 -18.96
CA GLY A 284 11.86 -11.82 -18.12
C GLY A 284 11.45 -11.53 -16.68
N ALA A 285 10.19 -11.81 -16.30
CA ALA A 285 9.73 -11.68 -14.93
C ALA A 285 10.46 -12.65 -13.98
N LYS A 286 10.59 -12.26 -12.72
CA LYS A 286 11.30 -13.03 -11.69
C LYS A 286 10.52 -13.11 -10.37
N ILE A 287 10.84 -14.15 -9.61
CA ILE A 287 10.56 -14.26 -8.18
C ILE A 287 11.91 -14.40 -7.50
N GLN A 288 12.26 -13.48 -6.61
CA GLN A 288 13.62 -13.41 -6.09
C GLN A 288 13.67 -13.02 -4.61
N THR A 289 14.24 -13.93 -3.82
CA THR A 289 14.86 -13.62 -2.53
C THR A 289 16.37 -13.52 -2.75
N ALA A 290 16.98 -12.42 -2.34
CA ALA A 290 18.41 -12.20 -2.55
C ALA A 290 19.03 -11.35 -1.44
N VAL A 291 20.32 -11.54 -1.22
CA VAL A 291 21.14 -10.64 -0.41
C VAL A 291 22.34 -10.27 -1.27
N PHE A 292 22.34 -9.03 -1.77
CA PHE A 292 23.42 -8.48 -2.58
C PHE A 292 24.51 -7.77 -1.76
N GLY A 293 24.28 -7.60 -0.45
CA GLY A 293 25.28 -7.18 0.54
C GLY A 293 25.84 -8.37 1.33
N GLU A 294 26.39 -8.11 2.51
CA GLU A 294 26.73 -9.15 3.49
C GLU A 294 25.54 -9.44 4.41
N GLY A 295 25.22 -10.72 4.61
CA GLY A 295 24.06 -11.10 5.42
C GLY A 295 23.58 -12.54 5.22
N LYS A 296 22.58 -12.94 6.01
CA LYS A 296 21.92 -14.25 5.89
C LYS A 296 20.89 -14.21 4.78
N ARG A 297 20.88 -15.24 3.91
CA ARG A 297 19.88 -15.38 2.84
C ARG A 297 18.48 -15.59 3.42
N GLY A 298 17.48 -15.13 2.66
CA GLY A 298 16.07 -15.39 2.93
C GLY A 298 15.60 -16.70 2.31
N HIS A 299 14.29 -16.97 2.42
CA HIS A 299 13.64 -18.20 1.95
C HIS A 299 12.52 -17.89 0.97
#